data_AF-A0A1Y0C9Z3-F1
#
_entry.id   AF-A0A1Y0C9Z3-F1
#
_cell.length_a   1.000
_cell.length_b   1.000
_cell.length_c   1.000
_cell.angle_alpha   90.00
_cell.angle_beta   90.00
_cell.angle_gamma   90.00
#
_symmetry.space_group_name_H-M   'P 1'
#
loop_
_entity.id
_entity.type
_entity.pdbx_description
1 polymer ?
#
loop_
_entity_poly.entity_id
_entity_poly.type
_entity_poly.pdbx_seq_one_letter_code
_entity_poly.pdbx_strand_id
1 'polypeptide(L)'
;MRSASPMSSTTERTERSTPRERANAARQRVVELQQRRSELARGIAPSARDVAYAQRCAEDSRRNAMVAHLAAAQRHAEAGEAHRRAAAAHEQAAMTAGNGDGAKHQDAAQTHRDAAEWHEAAAAAARAAAAAEVR
;
A
#
# COMPACT_ATOMS: atom_id res chain seq x y z
N MET A 1 1.79 39.72 34.18
CA MET A 1 0.83 38.61 34.02
C MET A 1 0.68 38.30 32.54
N ARG A 2 0.98 37.05 32.14
CA ARG A 2 0.61 36.32 30.89
C ARG A 2 1.13 36.95 29.58
N SER A 3 2.27 36.52 29.01
CA SER A 3 2.54 35.25 28.32
C SER A 3 1.45 34.85 27.31
N ALA A 4 1.73 35.05 26.03
CA ALA A 4 1.10 34.33 24.94
C ALA A 4 2.23 33.70 24.10
N SER A 5 2.43 32.39 24.29
CA SER A 5 3.24 31.54 23.42
C SER A 5 2.36 30.93 22.32
N PRO A 6 2.95 30.57 21.17
CA PRO A 6 2.24 30.17 19.95
C PRO A 6 1.78 28.71 20.01
N MET A 7 0.56 28.43 19.58
CA MET A 7 0.09 27.05 19.36
C MET A 7 0.45 26.63 17.93
N SER A 8 1.56 25.88 17.83
CA SER A 8 1.93 25.08 16.67
C SER A 8 0.80 24.10 16.34
N SER A 9 0.17 24.27 15.19
CA SER A 9 -0.72 23.26 14.62
C SER A 9 0.12 22.16 13.99
N THR A 10 0.32 21.13 14.81
CA THR A 10 0.71 19.76 14.49
C THR A 10 0.06 19.27 13.21
N THR A 11 0.73 19.54 12.09
CA THR A 11 0.57 18.78 10.85
C THR A 11 1.91 18.10 10.65
N GLU A 12 2.11 16.99 11.36
CA GLU A 12 3.15 16.01 11.07
C GLU A 12 2.88 15.43 9.68
N ARG A 13 3.22 16.26 8.69
CA ARG A 13 3.62 15.88 7.35
C ARG A 13 4.62 14.75 7.54
N THR A 14 4.16 13.52 7.30
CA THR A 14 5.01 12.35 7.13
C THR A 14 6.22 12.79 6.32
N GLU A 15 7.37 12.91 6.98
CA GLU A 15 8.58 13.39 6.35
C GLU A 15 8.98 12.33 5.33
N ARG A 16 8.52 12.52 4.09
CA ARG A 16 8.91 11.69 2.97
C ARG A 16 10.40 11.92 2.77
N SER A 17 11.20 10.99 3.30
CA SER A 17 12.66 11.01 3.19
C SER A 17 13.05 11.34 1.75
N THR A 18 13.94 12.32 1.60
CA THR A 18 14.33 12.81 0.29
C THR A 18 14.97 11.69 -0.54
N PRO A 19 14.90 11.71 -1.88
CA PRO A 19 15.60 10.74 -2.71
C PRO A 19 17.10 10.60 -2.35
N ARG A 20 17.72 11.70 -1.94
CA ARG A 20 19.12 11.75 -1.50
C ARG A 20 19.35 11.00 -0.18
N GLU A 21 18.48 11.19 0.81
CA GLU A 21 18.54 10.44 2.08
C GLU A 21 18.36 8.94 1.86
N ARG A 22 17.39 8.54 1.03
CA ARG A 22 17.20 7.12 0.68
C ARG A 22 18.43 6.53 0.01
N ALA A 23 19.04 7.26 -0.91
CA ALA A 23 20.27 6.84 -1.57
C ALA A 23 21.46 6.75 -0.58
N ASN A 24 21.56 7.66 0.39
CA ASN A 24 22.57 7.62 1.44
C ASN A 24 22.37 6.42 2.37
N ALA A 25 21.14 6.16 2.82
CA ALA A 25 20.81 5.01 3.65
C ALA A 25 21.11 3.69 2.93
N ALA A 26 20.77 3.59 1.63
CA ALA A 26 21.09 2.42 0.82
C ALA A 26 22.61 2.19 0.72
N ARG A 27 23.40 3.24 0.50
CA ARG A 27 24.88 3.14 0.48
C ARG A 27 25.45 2.66 1.81
N GLN A 28 24.99 3.23 2.92
CA GLN A 28 25.41 2.80 4.27
C GLN A 28 25.09 1.32 4.50
N ARG A 29 23.90 0.88 4.05
CA ARG A 29 23.48 -0.52 4.17
C ARG A 29 24.35 -1.47 3.35
N VAL A 30 24.75 -1.09 2.14
CA VAL A 30 25.66 -1.90 1.31
C VAL A 30 27.00 -2.10 2.02
N VAL A 31 27.59 -1.05 2.59
CA VAL A 31 28.86 -1.13 3.34
C VAL A 31 28.72 -2.06 4.55
N GLU A 32 27.65 -1.91 5.33
CA GLU A 32 27.37 -2.77 6.48
C GLU A 32 27.24 -4.25 6.07
N LEU A 33 26.53 -4.54 4.98
CA LEU A 33 26.35 -5.90 4.49
C LEU A 33 27.66 -6.53 3.99
N GLN A 34 28.53 -5.74 3.35
CA GLN A 34 29.85 -6.21 2.93
C GLN A 34 30.72 -6.59 4.15
N GLN A 35 30.73 -5.74 5.18
CA GLN A 35 31.43 -6.00 6.43
C GLN A 35 30.95 -7.30 7.09
N ARG A 36 29.63 -7.46 7.25
CA ARG A 36 29.03 -8.68 7.83
C ARG A 36 29.34 -9.94 7.03
N ARG A 37 29.33 -9.86 5.69
CA ARG A 37 29.72 -11.00 4.83
C ARG A 37 31.19 -11.41 5.03
N SER A 38 32.08 -10.44 5.22
CA SER A 38 33.49 -10.70 5.54
C SER A 38 33.67 -11.34 6.93
N GLU A 39 32.90 -10.91 7.93
CA GLU A 39 32.90 -11.51 9.27
C GLU A 39 32.42 -12.97 9.23
N LEU A 40 31.30 -13.23 8.55
CA LEU A 40 30.78 -14.59 8.37
C LEU A 40 31.76 -15.49 7.60
N ALA A 41 32.41 -14.99 6.55
CA ALA A 41 33.43 -15.73 5.80
C ALA A 41 34.65 -16.09 6.65
N ARG A 42 34.95 -15.29 7.68
CA ARG A 42 36.00 -15.54 8.68
C ARG A 42 35.53 -16.41 9.85
N GLY A 43 34.30 -16.92 9.81
CA GLY A 43 33.71 -17.74 10.89
C GLY A 43 33.34 -16.94 12.14
N ILE A 44 33.29 -15.61 12.06
CA ILE A 44 32.85 -14.76 13.17
C ILE A 44 31.32 -14.84 13.24
N ALA A 45 30.80 -15.41 14.32
CA ALA A 45 29.37 -15.54 14.54
C ALA A 45 28.71 -14.16 14.77
N PRO A 46 27.45 -13.97 14.34
CA PRO A 46 26.67 -12.78 14.67
C PRO A 46 26.55 -12.60 16.19
N SER A 47 26.63 -11.34 16.65
CA SER A 47 26.44 -11.03 18.06
C SER A 47 24.96 -11.10 18.47
N ALA A 48 24.68 -11.18 19.78
CA ALA A 48 23.31 -11.04 20.29
C ALA A 48 22.64 -9.72 19.85
N ARG A 49 23.44 -8.65 19.70
CA ARG A 49 22.97 -7.36 19.18
C ARG A 49 22.54 -7.44 17.72
N ASP A 50 23.25 -8.22 16.89
CA ASP A 50 22.89 -8.44 15.49
C ASP A 50 21.58 -9.22 15.36
N VAL A 51 21.40 -10.24 16.21
CA VAL A 51 20.16 -11.02 16.26
C VAL A 51 18.99 -10.13 16.67
N ALA A 52 19.13 -9.33 17.75
CA ALA A 52 18.10 -8.42 18.20
C ALA A 52 17.75 -7.36 17.14
N TYR A 53 18.76 -6.83 16.44
CA TYR A 53 18.53 -5.90 15.34
C TYR A 53 17.77 -6.57 14.18
N ALA A 54 18.15 -7.79 13.79
CA ALA A 54 17.46 -8.53 12.74
C ALA A 54 16.01 -8.85 13.09
N GLN A 55 15.72 -9.23 14.35
CA GLN A 55 14.37 -9.44 14.86
C GLN A 55 13.52 -8.17 14.74
N ARG A 56 14.05 -7.03 15.17
CA ARG A 56 13.37 -5.74 15.04
C ARG A 56 13.07 -5.41 13.56
N CYS A 57 14.04 -5.60 12.67
CA CYS A 57 13.83 -5.39 11.23
C CYS A 57 12.74 -6.30 10.65
N ALA A 58 12.68 -7.56 11.09
CA ALA A 58 11.65 -8.49 10.66
C ALA A 58 10.25 -8.03 11.13
N GLU A 59 10.12 -7.60 12.39
CA GLU A 59 8.88 -7.04 12.91
C GLU A 59 8.45 -5.77 12.17
N ASP A 60 9.37 -4.85 11.94
CA ASP A 60 9.09 -3.61 11.20
C ASP A 60 8.66 -3.92 9.76
N SER A 61 9.31 -4.89 9.10
CA SER A 61 8.92 -5.36 7.78
C SER A 61 7.52 -5.95 7.77
N ARG A 62 7.17 -6.78 8.76
CA ARG A 62 5.85 -7.38 8.92
C ARG A 62 4.76 -6.31 9.10
N ARG A 63 5.00 -5.33 9.98
CA ARG A 63 4.10 -4.18 10.18
C ARG A 63 3.89 -3.40 8.88
N ASN A 64 4.97 -3.12 8.14
CA ASN A 64 4.90 -2.39 6.88
C ASN A 64 4.13 -3.17 5.81
N ALA A 65 4.33 -4.48 5.71
CA ALA A 65 3.58 -5.35 4.80
C ALA A 65 2.08 -5.33 5.11
N MET A 66 1.70 -5.48 6.39
CA MET A 66 0.31 -5.37 6.84
C MET A 66 -0.33 -4.03 6.42
N VAL A 67 0.35 -2.91 6.69
CA VAL A 67 -0.15 -1.57 6.30
C VAL A 67 -0.30 -1.45 4.78
N ALA A 68 0.67 -1.95 4.01
CA ALA A 68 0.61 -1.92 2.55
C ALA A 68 -0.57 -2.74 2.00
N HIS A 69 -0.83 -3.92 2.56
CA HIS A 69 -1.96 -4.77 2.20
C HIS A 69 -3.31 -4.11 2.53
N LEU A 70 -3.45 -3.48 3.71
CA LEU A 70 -4.66 -2.73 4.06
C LEU A 70 -4.88 -1.53 3.11
N ALA A 71 -3.83 -0.79 2.79
CA ALA A 71 -3.91 0.31 1.83
C ALA A 71 -4.29 -0.18 0.42
N ALA A 72 -3.79 -1.34 -0.01
CA ALA A 72 -4.17 -1.96 -1.28
C ALA A 72 -5.65 -2.37 -1.27
N ALA A 73 -6.13 -2.99 -0.18
CA ALA A 73 -7.53 -3.35 -0.03
C ALA A 73 -8.46 -2.14 -0.14
N GLN A 74 -8.09 -1.03 0.49
CA GLN A 74 -8.85 0.22 0.43
C GLN A 74 -8.93 0.76 -1.00
N ARG A 75 -7.80 0.83 -1.71
CA ARG A 75 -7.76 1.30 -3.12
C ARG A 75 -8.58 0.40 -4.05
N HIS A 76 -8.56 -0.90 -3.84
CA HIS A 76 -9.39 -1.82 -4.60
C HIS A 76 -10.89 -1.62 -4.31
N ALA A 77 -11.27 -1.38 -3.06
CA ALA A 77 -12.66 -1.07 -2.71
C ALA A 77 -13.15 0.22 -3.40
N GLU A 78 -12.33 1.29 -3.36
CA GLU A 78 -12.62 2.56 -4.04
C GLU A 78 -12.74 2.40 -5.56
N ALA A 79 -11.85 1.62 -6.17
CA ALA A 79 -11.91 1.32 -7.60
C ALA A 79 -13.17 0.52 -7.97
N GLY A 80 -13.54 -0.48 -7.15
CA GLY A 80 -14.78 -1.24 -7.33
C GLY A 80 -16.03 -0.35 -7.25
N GLU A 81 -16.07 0.61 -6.32
CA GLU A 81 -17.15 1.60 -6.26
C GLU A 81 -17.20 2.50 -7.50
N ALA A 82 -16.05 2.95 -8.00
CA ALA A 82 -15.98 3.76 -9.21
C ALA A 82 -16.53 2.99 -10.42
N HIS A 83 -16.18 1.71 -10.55
CA HIS A 83 -16.71 0.85 -11.59
C HIS A 83 -18.22 0.62 -11.46
N ARG A 84 -18.76 0.40 -10.25
CA ARG A 84 -20.22 0.31 -10.06
C ARG A 84 -20.95 1.59 -10.47
N ARG A 85 -20.40 2.77 -10.14
CA ARG A 85 -20.95 4.06 -10.58
C ARG A 85 -20.92 4.19 -12.11
N ALA A 86 -19.82 3.76 -12.75
CA ALA A 86 -19.71 3.77 -14.21
C ALA A 86 -20.72 2.81 -14.88
N ALA A 87 -20.88 1.60 -14.33
CA ALA A 87 -21.89 0.64 -14.81
C ALA A 87 -23.30 1.23 -14.74
N ALA A 88 -23.67 1.82 -13.60
CA ALA A 88 -24.97 2.47 -13.43
C ALA A 88 -25.17 3.63 -14.44
N ALA A 89 -24.14 4.45 -14.68
CA ALA A 89 -24.22 5.52 -15.67
C ALA A 89 -24.47 4.99 -17.10
N HIS A 90 -23.81 3.90 -17.46
CA HIS A 90 -24.02 3.24 -18.75
C HIS A 90 -25.40 2.59 -18.85
N GLU A 91 -25.91 1.95 -17.80
CA GLU A 91 -27.28 1.42 -17.77
C GLU A 91 -28.32 2.53 -17.97
N GLN A 92 -28.15 3.68 -17.30
CA GLN A 92 -29.03 4.84 -17.49
C GLN A 92 -28.95 5.40 -18.93
N ALA A 93 -27.75 5.43 -19.52
CA ALA A 93 -27.59 5.82 -20.92
C ALA A 93 -28.27 4.82 -21.87
N ALA A 94 -28.20 3.52 -21.58
CA ALA A 94 -28.89 2.51 -22.38
C ALA A 94 -30.42 2.67 -22.36
N MET A 95 -31.00 3.04 -21.21
CA MET A 95 -32.44 3.27 -21.07
C MET A 95 -32.93 4.51 -21.84
N THR A 96 -32.06 5.50 -22.03
CA THR A 96 -32.41 6.77 -22.70
C THR A 96 -31.94 6.84 -24.15
N ALA A 97 -31.17 5.85 -24.63
CA ALA A 97 -30.67 5.77 -26.00
C ALA A 97 -31.81 5.49 -27.00
N GLY A 98 -32.41 6.56 -27.53
CA GLY A 98 -33.45 6.50 -28.57
C GLY A 98 -32.95 6.20 -29.99
N ASN A 99 -31.65 5.99 -30.18
CA ASN A 99 -30.99 5.81 -31.47
C ASN A 99 -30.48 4.37 -31.72
N GLY A 100 -30.81 3.41 -30.85
CA GLY A 100 -30.37 2.02 -30.96
C GLY A 100 -28.97 1.73 -30.38
N ASP A 101 -28.27 2.71 -29.80
CA ASP A 101 -26.96 2.48 -29.14
C ASP A 101 -27.07 1.82 -27.75
N GLY A 102 -28.29 1.50 -27.28
CA GLY A 102 -28.52 0.91 -25.97
C GLY A 102 -27.73 -0.38 -25.73
N ALA A 103 -27.54 -1.21 -26.75
CA ALA A 103 -26.73 -2.44 -26.64
C ALA A 103 -25.26 -2.14 -26.28
N LYS A 104 -24.63 -1.15 -26.92
CA LYS A 104 -23.24 -0.77 -26.61
C LYS A 104 -23.08 -0.28 -25.18
N HIS A 105 -24.07 0.45 -24.68
CA HIS A 105 -24.10 0.90 -23.30
C HIS A 105 -24.30 -0.27 -22.31
N GLN A 106 -25.12 -1.26 -22.65
CA GLN A 106 -25.26 -2.47 -21.82
C GLN A 106 -23.97 -3.29 -21.76
N ASP A 107 -23.28 -3.46 -22.88
CA ASP A 107 -21.98 -4.15 -22.93
C ASP A 107 -20.91 -3.42 -22.10
N ALA A 108 -20.87 -2.08 -22.20
CA ALA A 108 -19.98 -1.26 -21.37
C ALA A 108 -20.33 -1.36 -19.87
N ALA A 109 -21.61 -1.38 -19.52
CA ALA A 109 -22.04 -1.58 -18.15
C ALA A 109 -21.62 -2.94 -17.60
N GLN A 110 -21.76 -4.02 -18.39
CA GLN A 110 -21.29 -5.35 -18.01
C GLN A 110 -19.79 -5.38 -17.76
N THR A 111 -19.00 -4.79 -18.66
CA THR A 111 -17.54 -4.70 -18.49
C THR A 111 -17.16 -4.02 -17.17
N HIS A 112 -17.90 -2.98 -16.79
CA HIS A 112 -17.68 -2.32 -15.50
C HIS A 112 -18.14 -3.14 -14.30
N ARG A 113 -19.22 -3.93 -14.41
CA ARG A 113 -19.62 -4.86 -13.34
C ARG A 113 -18.54 -5.93 -13.12
N ASP A 114 -18.04 -6.53 -14.19
CA ASP A 114 -16.95 -7.52 -14.13
C ASP A 114 -15.69 -6.93 -13.47
N ALA A 115 -15.32 -5.70 -13.84
CA ALA A 115 -14.20 -5.00 -13.21
C ALA A 115 -14.45 -4.72 -11.72
N ALA A 116 -15.68 -4.37 -11.32
CA ALA A 116 -16.03 -4.15 -9.93
C ALA A 116 -15.91 -5.45 -9.10
N GLU A 117 -16.36 -6.57 -9.63
CA GLU A 117 -16.24 -7.89 -9.01
C GLU A 117 -14.77 -8.30 -8.85
N TRP A 118 -13.96 -8.08 -9.89
CA TRP A 118 -12.52 -8.32 -9.80
C TRP A 118 -11.85 -7.49 -8.70
N HIS A 119 -12.21 -6.22 -8.60
CA HIS A 119 -11.71 -5.33 -7.56
C HIS A 119 -12.17 -5.74 -6.16
N GLU A 120 -13.39 -6.24 -6.00
CA GLU A 120 -13.87 -6.77 -4.72
C GLU A 120 -13.06 -8.00 -4.29
N ALA A 121 -12.84 -8.94 -5.20
CA ALA A 121 -12.00 -10.11 -4.95
C ALA A 121 -10.55 -9.71 -4.59
N ALA A 122 -9.98 -8.73 -5.29
CA ALA A 122 -8.65 -8.20 -5.00
C ALA A 122 -8.59 -7.52 -3.61
N ALA A 123 -9.64 -6.80 -3.22
CA ALA A 123 -9.73 -6.19 -1.89
C ALA A 123 -9.81 -7.27 -0.79
N ALA A 124 -10.60 -8.32 -1.00
CA ALA A 124 -10.69 -9.45 -0.08
C ALA A 124 -9.35 -10.19 0.07
N ALA A 125 -8.66 -10.45 -1.03
CA ALA A 125 -7.34 -11.08 -1.03
C ALA A 125 -6.30 -10.22 -0.28
N ALA A 126 -6.31 -8.90 -0.48
CA ALA A 126 -5.42 -7.99 0.22
C ALA A 126 -5.71 -7.94 1.74
N ARG A 127 -6.98 -7.98 2.16
CA ARG A 127 -7.33 -8.09 3.59
C ARG A 127 -6.87 -9.42 4.19
N ALA A 128 -7.01 -10.52 3.46
CA ALA A 128 -6.53 -11.82 3.91
C ALA A 128 -5.00 -11.86 4.07
N ALA A 129 -4.26 -11.23 3.15
CA ALA A 129 -2.81 -11.07 3.26
C ALA A 129 -2.43 -10.23 4.49
N ALA A 130 -3.10 -9.09 4.73
CA ALA A 130 -2.88 -8.30 5.95
C ALA A 130 -3.14 -9.11 7.24
N ALA A 131 -4.17 -9.95 7.26
CA ALA A 131 -4.49 -10.81 8.40
C ALA A 131 -3.49 -11.97 8.59
N ALA A 132 -2.80 -12.39 7.53
CA ALA A 132 -1.72 -13.38 7.62
C ALA A 132 -0.48 -12.78 8.30
N GLU A 133 -0.18 -11.50 8.08
CA GLU A 133 0.95 -10.80 8.71
C GLU A 133 0.77 -10.55 10.22
N VAL A 134 -0.44 -10.74 10.77
CA VAL A 134 -0.69 -10.63 12.22
C VAL A 134 -0.30 -11.92 12.96
N ARG A 135 -0.39 -13.07 12.27
CA ARG A 135 -0.06 -14.39 12.81
C ARG A 135 1.46 -14.60 12.89
#